data_AF-A0A2N2G0P1-F1
#
_entry.id   AF-A0A2N2G0P1-F1
#
_cell.length_a   1.000
_cell.length_b   1.000
_cell.length_c   1.000
_cell.angle_alpha   90.00
_cell.angle_beta   90.00
_cell.angle_gamma   90.00
#
_symmetry.space_group_name_H-M   'P 1'
#
loop_
_entity.id
_entity.type
_entity.pdbx_description
1 polymer ?
#
loop_
_entity_poly.entity_id
_entity_poly.type
_entity_poly.pdbx_seq_one_letter_code
_entity_poly.pdbx_strand_id
1 'polypeptide(L)'
;MNQNFVYHMPTKIVFGNGALNNIAEHINGRKTILITSNGFVKRGLVDKIKSLSNDIIGVFTDIKSHPEFKDLEKTYNEIHK
;
A
#
# COMPACT_ATOMS: atom_id res chain seq x y z
N MET A 1 -28.96 25.20 17.25
CA MET A 1 -27.51 24.94 17.14
C MET A 1 -27.15 24.93 15.67
N ASN A 2 -26.36 25.89 15.19
CA ASN A 2 -25.80 25.84 13.84
C ASN A 2 -24.66 24.82 13.84
N GLN A 3 -24.89 23.66 13.21
CA GLN A 3 -23.90 22.60 13.04
C GLN A 3 -23.35 22.69 11.62
N ASN A 4 -22.52 23.72 11.37
CA ASN A 4 -21.84 23.85 10.08
C ASN A 4 -20.56 23.00 10.13
N PHE A 5 -20.42 22.06 9.19
CA PHE A 5 -19.19 21.29 9.01
C PHE A 5 -18.79 21.26 7.54
N VAL A 6 -17.48 21.10 7.30
CA VAL A 6 -16.92 20.84 5.98
C VAL A 6 -16.45 19.40 5.96
N TYR A 7 -16.90 18.64 4.97
CA TYR A 7 -16.57 17.24 4.80
C TYR A 7 -15.73 17.06 3.53
N HIS A 8 -14.61 16.37 3.67
CA HIS A 8 -13.68 16.12 2.57
C HIS A 8 -13.24 14.66 2.57
N MET A 9 -13.65 13.93 1.53
CA MET A 9 -13.28 12.52 1.28
C MET A 9 -12.63 12.43 -0.11
N PRO A 10 -11.36 12.80 -0.27
CA PRO A 10 -10.70 12.82 -1.58
C PRO A 10 -10.39 11.42 -2.10
N THR A 11 -10.38 10.40 -1.23
CA THR A 11 -9.96 9.05 -1.56
C THR A 11 -11.00 8.34 -2.43
N LYS A 12 -10.59 7.93 -3.63
CA LYS A 12 -11.39 7.04 -4.50
C LYS A 12 -11.48 5.65 -3.86
N ILE A 13 -12.70 5.16 -3.68
CA ILE A 13 -12.97 3.78 -3.25
C ILE A 13 -13.11 2.89 -4.49
N VAL A 14 -12.29 1.85 -4.57
CA VAL A 14 -12.38 0.81 -5.60
C VAL A 14 -12.85 -0.46 -4.90
N PHE A 15 -14.09 -0.88 -5.16
CA PHE A 15 -14.77 -1.94 -4.41
C PHE A 15 -15.40 -2.97 -5.36
N GLY A 16 -15.46 -4.22 -4.91
CA GLY A 16 -16.05 -5.34 -5.63
C GLY A 16 -15.19 -6.59 -5.57
N ASN A 17 -15.79 -7.75 -5.85
CA ASN A 17 -15.02 -8.98 -5.97
C ASN A 17 -14.05 -8.87 -7.16
N GLY A 18 -12.79 -9.23 -6.96
CA GLY A 18 -11.76 -9.12 -7.99
C GLY A 18 -11.25 -7.69 -8.26
N ALA A 19 -11.69 -6.66 -7.52
CA ALA A 19 -11.24 -5.28 -7.73
C ALA A 19 -9.71 -5.10 -7.70
N LEU A 20 -9.01 -5.94 -6.93
CA LEU A 20 -7.54 -5.95 -6.88
C LEU A 20 -6.88 -6.25 -8.22
N ASN A 21 -7.58 -6.93 -9.15
CA ASN A 21 -7.03 -7.29 -10.45
C ASN A 21 -6.68 -6.05 -11.30
N ASN A 22 -7.29 -4.89 -11.00
CA ASN A 22 -7.06 -3.63 -11.71
C ASN A 22 -5.96 -2.77 -11.05
N ILE A 23 -5.18 -3.32 -10.11
CA ILE A 23 -4.17 -2.56 -9.36
C ILE A 23 -3.14 -1.87 -10.27
N ALA A 24 -2.78 -2.49 -11.40
CA ALA A 24 -1.86 -1.90 -12.38
C ALA A 24 -2.38 -0.58 -12.97
N GLU A 25 -3.68 -0.47 -13.21
CA GLU A 25 -4.32 0.78 -13.71
C GLU A 25 -4.16 1.92 -12.70
N HIS A 26 -4.16 1.60 -11.40
CA HIS A 26 -3.99 2.58 -10.33
C HIS A 26 -2.51 2.92 -10.07
N ILE A 27 -1.60 1.97 -10.30
CA ILE A 27 -0.16 2.22 -10.27
C ILE A 27 0.25 3.12 -11.45
N ASN A 28 -0.34 2.90 -12.62
CA ASN A 28 -0.14 3.71 -13.82
C ASN A 28 1.35 3.82 -14.22
N GLY A 29 2.06 2.68 -14.26
CA GLY A 29 3.46 2.60 -14.71
C GLY A 29 4.48 3.20 -13.73
N ARG A 30 4.06 3.63 -12.53
CA ARG A 30 4.96 4.22 -11.54
C ARG A 30 5.72 3.14 -10.79
N LYS A 31 7.03 3.31 -10.63
CA LYS A 31 7.84 2.52 -9.69
C LYS A 31 7.17 2.52 -8.31
N THR A 32 6.77 1.34 -7.86
CA THR A 32 5.92 1.18 -6.67
C THR A 32 6.58 0.25 -5.67
N ILE A 33 6.43 0.58 -4.38
CA ILE A 33 6.85 -0.26 -3.27
C ILE A 33 5.61 -0.78 -2.58
N LEU A 34 5.55 -2.10 -2.38
CA LEU A 34 4.49 -2.74 -1.64
C LEU A 34 4.87 -2.80 -0.16
N ILE A 35 4.14 -2.08 0.68
CA ILE A 35 4.31 -2.08 2.13
C ILE A 35 3.26 -3.01 2.75
N THR A 36 3.69 -4.01 3.51
CA THR A 36 2.78 -4.98 4.13
C THR A 36 3.42 -5.64 5.37
N SER A 37 2.80 -6.68 5.91
CA SER A 37 3.38 -7.50 6.97
C SER A 37 3.72 -8.91 6.48
N ASN A 38 4.63 -9.59 7.18
CA ASN A 38 5.02 -10.97 6.86
C ASN A 38 3.82 -11.95 6.80
N GLY A 39 2.71 -11.65 7.47
CA GLY A 39 1.50 -12.46 7.41
C GLY A 39 0.87 -12.50 6.01
N PHE A 40 0.95 -11.42 5.24
CA PHE A 40 0.40 -11.38 3.87
C PHE A 40 1.31 -12.06 2.85
N VAL A 41 2.63 -12.03 3.09
CA VAL A 41 3.59 -12.83 2.32
C VAL A 41 3.26 -14.31 2.47
N LYS A 42 3.16 -14.81 3.71
CA LYS A 42 2.90 -16.23 4.00
C LYS A 42 1.57 -16.75 3.43
N ARG A 43 0.60 -15.87 3.20
CA ARG A 43 -0.71 -16.20 2.61
C ARG A 43 -0.72 -16.10 1.07
N GLY A 44 0.40 -15.75 0.44
CA GLY A 44 0.52 -15.64 -1.02
C GLY A 44 -0.11 -14.37 -1.61
N LEU A 45 -0.56 -13.41 -0.78
CA LEU A 45 -1.16 -12.18 -1.30
C LEU A 45 -0.13 -11.31 -2.03
N VAL A 46 1.11 -11.28 -1.52
CA VAL A 46 2.20 -10.55 -2.18
C VAL A 46 2.50 -11.12 -3.55
N ASP A 47 2.53 -12.45 -3.69
CA ASP A 47 2.78 -13.11 -4.96
C ASP A 47 1.66 -12.82 -5.97
N LYS A 48 0.40 -12.87 -5.53
CA LYS A 48 -0.75 -12.45 -6.33
C LYS A 48 -0.65 -11.00 -6.80
N ILE A 49 -0.26 -10.09 -5.91
CA ILE A 49 -0.15 -8.67 -6.26
C ILE A 49 0.99 -8.44 -7.27
N LYS A 50 2.13 -9.11 -7.09
CA LYS A 50 3.24 -9.06 -8.05
C LYS A 50 2.88 -9.64 -9.42
N SER A 51 2.05 -10.68 -9.47
CA SER A 51 1.59 -11.23 -10.76
C SER A 51 0.62 -10.31 -11.50
N LEU A 52 0.07 -9.28 -10.83
CA LEU A 52 -0.86 -8.32 -11.42
C LEU A 52 -0.18 -7.03 -11.90
N SER A 53 1.05 -6.74 -11.48
CA SER A 53 1.79 -5.55 -11.90
C SER A 53 3.31 -5.74 -11.82
N ASN A 54 3.98 -5.46 -12.94
CA ASN A 54 5.45 -5.47 -13.03
C ASN A 54 6.11 -4.21 -12.43
N ASP A 55 5.32 -3.21 -12.05
CA ASP A 55 5.82 -1.93 -11.55
C ASP A 55 6.19 -1.97 -10.06
N ILE A 56 5.91 -3.09 -9.38
CA ILE A 56 6.24 -3.31 -7.97
C ILE A 56 7.70 -3.71 -7.86
N ILE A 57 8.55 -2.73 -7.59
CA ILE A 57 10.01 -2.87 -7.57
C ILE A 57 10.56 -3.34 -6.22
N GLY A 58 9.73 -3.37 -5.17
CA GLY A 58 10.15 -3.76 -3.84
C GLY A 58 8.98 -4.14 -2.95
N VAL A 59 9.25 -4.99 -1.94
CA VAL A 59 8.29 -5.33 -0.89
C VAL A 59 8.96 -5.10 0.46
N PHE A 60 8.33 -4.28 1.29
CA PHE A 60 8.79 -3.99 2.65
C PHE A 60 7.84 -4.63 3.65
N THR A 61 8.37 -5.46 4.56
CA THR A 61 7.57 -6.28 5.49
C THR A 61 7.85 -6.05 6.97
N ASP A 62 8.87 -5.25 7.30
CA ASP A 62 9.29 -4.91 8.67
C ASP A 62 8.44 -3.77 9.25
N ILE A 63 7.12 -3.88 9.14
CA ILE A 63 6.15 -2.93 9.69
C ILE A 63 5.67 -3.47 11.04
N LYS A 64 5.95 -2.74 12.12
CA LYS A 64 5.42 -3.05 13.45
C LYS A 64 3.93 -2.75 13.53
N SER A 65 3.20 -3.48 14.37
CA SER A 65 1.77 -3.23 14.62
C SER A 65 1.50 -1.83 15.18
N HIS A 66 2.45 -1.29 15.94
CA HIS A 66 2.45 0.08 16.43
C HIS A 66 3.75 0.76 15.99
N PRO A 67 3.81 1.29 14.76
CA PRO A 67 5.03 1.88 14.22
C PRO A 67 5.33 3.21 14.90
N GLU A 68 6.60 3.42 15.28
CA GLU A 68 7.11 4.70 15.76
C GLU A 68 7.89 5.43 14.64
N PHE A 69 8.17 6.72 14.84
CA PHE A 69 8.94 7.52 13.87
C PHE A 69 10.29 6.89 13.49
N LYS A 70 10.99 6.28 14.46
CA LYS A 70 12.27 5.58 14.20
C LYS A 70 12.12 4.40 13.23
N ASP A 71 10.97 3.73 13.23
CA ASP A 71 10.69 2.61 12.33
C ASP A 71 10.44 3.12 10.90
N LEU A 72 9.76 4.27 10.78
CA LEU A 72 9.53 4.96 9.51
C LEU A 72 10.83 5.49 8.92
N GLU A 73 11.69 6.10 9.74
CA GLU A 73 12.99 6.63 9.31
C GLU A 73 13.91 5.52 8.79
N LYS A 74 13.96 4.38 9.48
CA LYS A 74 14.66 3.18 9.00
C LYS A 74 14.12 2.75 7.63
N THR A 75 12.79 2.63 7.50
CA THR A 75 12.13 2.23 6.25
C THR A 75 12.45 3.20 5.11
N TYR A 76 12.38 4.51 5.36
CA TYR A 76 12.70 5.55 4.38
C TYR A 76 14.14 5.46 3.91
N ASN A 77 15.09 5.33 4.84
CA ASN A 77 16.52 5.23 4.52
C ASN A 77 16.88 3.95 3.76
N GLU A 78 16.11 2.87 3.91
CA GLU A 78 16.27 1.66 3.10
C GLU A 78 15.72 1.83 1.69
N ILE A 79 14.62 2.56 1.53
CA ILE A 79 13.95 2.82 0.25
C ILE A 79 14.69 3.86 -0.61
N HIS A 80 15.29 4.87 0.02
CA HIS A 80 15.89 6.02 -0.68
C HIS A 80 17.32 5.78 -1.18
N LYS A 81 17.92 4.63 -0.86
CA LYS A 81 19.25 4.24 -1.37
C LYS A 81 19.20 3.90 -2.85
#